data_AF-A0A4Q0I6C2-F1
#
_entry.id   AF-A0A4Q0I6C2-F1
#
_cell.length_a   1.000
_cell.length_b   1.000
_cell.length_c   1.000
_cell.angle_alpha   90.00
_cell.angle_beta   90.00
_cell.angle_gamma   90.00
#
_symmetry.space_group_name_H-M   'P 1'
#
loop_
_entity.id
_entity.type
_entity.pdbx_description
1 polymer ?
#
loop_
_entity_poly.entity_id
_entity_poly.type
_entity_poly.pdbx_seq_one_letter_code
_entity_poly.pdbx_strand_id
1 'polypeptide(L)'
;MPTPTHKPTSMPTTTHKPTPITTAICVPTPTPTSSVEILYGDLNNDNNVNSTDVTYMKRFLLGRLNTLPNPEVADVNQDGKINSTDLTILRRYILRRISSLPI
;
A
#
# COMPACT_ATOMS: atom_id res chain seq x y z
N MET A 1 24.75 -33.74 32.27
CA MET A 1 24.38 -33.83 30.84
C MET A 1 23.77 -32.51 30.41
N PRO A 2 24.47 -31.72 29.58
CA PRO A 2 23.88 -30.63 28.80
C PRO A 2 23.83 -30.94 27.29
N THR A 3 22.83 -30.34 26.66
CA THR A 3 22.26 -30.45 25.30
C THR A 3 23.17 -29.90 24.18
N PRO A 4 23.01 -30.35 22.91
CA PRO A 4 23.79 -29.84 21.78
C PRO A 4 23.33 -28.46 21.30
N THR A 5 24.31 -27.59 21.03
CA THR A 5 24.19 -26.24 20.47
C THR A 5 24.41 -26.28 18.96
N HIS A 6 23.53 -25.67 18.16
CA HIS A 6 23.79 -25.42 16.74
C HIS A 6 24.38 -24.01 16.51
N LYS A 7 25.48 -24.01 15.75
CA LYS A 7 26.45 -22.95 15.49
C LYS A 7 25.94 -21.91 14.44
N PRO A 8 26.34 -20.63 14.54
CA PRO A 8 26.13 -19.64 13.48
C PRO A 8 27.17 -19.76 12.36
N THR A 9 26.75 -19.57 11.12
CA THR A 9 27.63 -19.51 9.94
C THR A 9 27.58 -18.12 9.32
N SER A 10 28.69 -17.41 9.46
CA SER A 10 29.07 -16.19 8.75
C SER A 10 30.08 -16.51 7.64
N MET A 11 30.09 -15.67 6.58
CA MET A 11 31.21 -15.31 5.66
C MET A 11 30.93 -15.54 4.16
N PRO A 12 31.61 -14.83 3.22
CA PRO A 12 32.71 -13.86 3.39
C PRO A 12 32.55 -12.49 2.67
N THR A 13 33.33 -11.51 3.13
CA THR A 13 33.70 -10.29 2.39
C THR A 13 34.76 -10.62 1.32
N THR A 14 34.68 -10.02 0.13
CA THR A 14 35.83 -9.98 -0.79
C THR A 14 35.94 -8.60 -1.43
N THR A 15 37.04 -7.92 -1.12
CA THR A 15 37.47 -6.63 -1.67
C THR A 15 38.27 -6.86 -2.94
N HIS A 16 37.86 -6.28 -4.08
CA HIS A 16 38.75 -6.05 -5.23
C HIS A 16 38.41 -4.72 -5.96
N LYS A 17 39.37 -3.79 -5.96
CA LYS A 17 39.56 -2.63 -6.85
C LYS A 17 40.75 -3.01 -7.77
N PRO A 18 40.86 -2.69 -9.08
CA PRO A 18 40.45 -1.46 -9.78
C PRO A 18 39.73 -1.63 -11.13
N THR A 19 39.13 -0.53 -11.60
CA THR A 19 38.56 -0.32 -12.95
C THR A 19 39.65 -0.30 -14.04
N PRO A 20 39.34 -0.82 -15.25
CA PRO A 20 39.62 -0.06 -16.47
C PRO A 20 38.40 0.03 -17.40
N ILE A 21 38.34 1.17 -18.08
CA ILE A 21 37.32 1.67 -18.99
C ILE A 21 37.40 0.92 -20.33
N THR A 22 36.29 0.45 -20.91
CA THR A 22 36.13 0.35 -22.38
C THR A 22 34.65 0.41 -22.78
N THR A 23 34.34 1.50 -23.47
CA THR A 23 33.22 1.85 -24.37
C THR A 23 32.23 0.74 -24.79
N ALA A 24 30.99 0.85 -24.28
CA ALA A 24 29.77 0.64 -25.06
C ALA A 24 28.64 1.46 -24.39
N ILE A 25 28.34 2.64 -24.94
CA ILE A 25 27.28 3.52 -24.43
C ILE A 25 25.93 2.94 -24.90
N CYS A 26 25.40 1.96 -24.19
CA CYS A 26 23.98 1.64 -24.26
C CYS A 26 23.24 2.62 -23.35
N VAL A 27 22.42 3.47 -23.98
CA VAL A 27 21.47 4.36 -23.32
C VAL A 27 20.58 3.52 -22.38
N PRO A 28 20.46 3.83 -21.07
CA PRO A 28 19.49 3.15 -20.23
C PRO A 28 18.08 3.53 -20.72
N THR A 29 17.37 2.56 -21.29
CA THR A 29 15.95 2.65 -21.59
C THR A 29 15.18 3.05 -20.32
N PRO A 30 14.33 4.09 -20.33
CA PRO A 30 13.54 4.42 -19.15
C PRO A 30 12.63 3.23 -18.82
N THR A 31 12.86 2.62 -17.66
CA THR A 31 11.96 1.62 -17.10
C THR A 31 10.59 2.28 -16.91
N PRO A 32 9.49 1.72 -17.47
CA PRO A 32 8.17 2.29 -17.24
C PRO A 32 7.90 2.21 -15.74
N THR A 33 7.84 3.37 -15.10
CA THR A 33 7.35 3.51 -13.73
C THR A 33 5.88 3.14 -13.80
N SER A 34 5.52 1.95 -13.32
CA SER A 34 4.13 1.55 -13.17
C SER A 34 3.47 2.54 -12.22
N SER A 35 2.74 3.50 -12.77
CA SER A 35 1.88 4.38 -11.99
C SER A 35 0.77 3.50 -11.43
N VAL A 36 0.90 3.10 -10.17
CA VAL A 36 -0.20 2.47 -9.43
C VAL A 36 -1.29 3.53 -9.35
N GLU A 37 -2.38 3.32 -10.09
CA GLU A 37 -3.54 4.18 -10.02
C GLU A 37 -4.17 4.01 -8.63
N ILE A 38 -4.13 5.06 -7.82
CA ILE A 38 -4.69 5.04 -6.47
C ILE A 38 -6.20 5.29 -6.59
N LEU A 39 -7.00 4.27 -6.25
CA LEU A 39 -8.45 4.36 -6.24
C LEU A 39 -8.97 4.65 -4.82
N TYR A 40 -9.25 5.92 -4.54
CA TYR A 40 -9.80 6.33 -3.24
C TYR A 40 -11.14 5.66 -2.94
N GLY A 41 -11.28 5.07 -1.75
CA GLY A 41 -12.49 4.37 -1.31
C GLY A 41 -12.57 2.89 -1.65
N ASP A 42 -11.63 2.31 -2.40
CA ASP A 42 -11.52 0.85 -2.65
C ASP A 42 -10.75 0.18 -1.51
N LEU A 43 -11.45 -0.17 -0.44
CA LEU A 43 -10.83 -0.67 0.79
C LEU A 43 -10.47 -2.14 0.72
N ASN A 44 -11.04 -2.89 -0.24
CA ASN A 44 -10.81 -4.32 -0.42
C ASN A 44 -9.97 -4.67 -1.65
N ASN A 45 -9.44 -3.68 -2.39
CA ASN A 45 -8.64 -3.84 -3.60
C ASN A 45 -9.34 -4.65 -4.71
N ASP A 46 -10.66 -4.48 -4.85
CA ASP A 46 -11.42 -5.14 -5.91
C ASP A 46 -11.58 -4.28 -7.18
N ASN A 47 -10.96 -3.09 -7.20
CA ASN A 47 -11.06 -2.05 -8.22
C ASN A 47 -12.46 -1.44 -8.37
N ASN A 48 -13.36 -1.63 -7.41
CA ASN A 48 -14.69 -1.01 -7.40
C ASN A 48 -14.97 -0.34 -6.07
N VAL A 49 -15.45 0.90 -6.11
CA VAL A 49 -15.90 1.61 -4.91
C VAL A 49 -17.41 1.39 -4.73
N ASN A 50 -17.80 0.51 -3.81
CA ASN A 50 -19.18 0.09 -3.62
C ASN A 50 -19.55 -0.19 -2.14
N SER A 51 -20.72 -0.80 -1.90
CA SER A 51 -21.22 -1.07 -0.54
C SER A 51 -20.34 -2.04 0.27
N THR A 52 -19.50 -2.82 -0.39
CA THR A 52 -18.53 -3.71 0.25
C THR A 52 -17.49 -2.88 1.02
N ASP A 53 -16.97 -1.80 0.42
CA ASP A 53 -16.04 -0.87 1.07
C ASP A 53 -16.67 -0.21 2.30
N VAL A 54 -17.93 0.19 2.20
CA VAL A 54 -18.69 0.72 3.34
C VAL A 54 -18.74 -0.30 4.49
N THR A 55 -18.84 -1.60 4.16
CA THR A 55 -18.84 -2.68 5.15
C THR A 55 -17.45 -2.84 5.78
N TYR A 56 -16.38 -2.79 5.00
CA TYR A 56 -15.00 -2.80 5.51
C TYR A 56 -14.73 -1.63 6.46
N MET A 57 -15.04 -0.41 6.03
CA MET A 57 -14.89 0.79 6.85
C MET A 57 -15.68 0.67 8.16
N LYS A 58 -16.94 0.22 8.10
CA LYS A 58 -17.78 0.04 9.29
C LYS A 58 -17.21 -1.00 10.25
N ARG A 59 -16.71 -2.13 9.73
CA ARG A 59 -16.09 -3.18 10.57
C ARG A 59 -14.81 -2.67 11.23
N PHE A 60 -13.99 -1.92 10.50
CA PHE A 60 -12.78 -1.29 11.02
C PHE A 60 -13.09 -0.31 12.16
N LEU A 61 -14.00 0.64 11.94
CA LEU A 61 -14.39 1.64 12.95
C LEU A 61 -15.03 1.02 14.20
N LEU A 62 -15.68 -0.15 14.07
CA LEU A 62 -16.27 -0.87 15.19
C LEU A 62 -15.29 -1.85 15.88
N GLY A 63 -14.02 -1.86 15.47
CA GLY A 63 -13.01 -2.79 16.01
C GLY A 63 -13.30 -4.26 15.69
N ARG A 64 -14.17 -4.55 14.72
CA ARG A 64 -14.43 -5.91 14.21
C ARG A 64 -13.39 -6.36 13.21
N LEU A 65 -12.62 -5.41 12.68
CA LEU A 65 -11.50 -5.62 11.78
C LEU A 65 -10.33 -4.77 12.28
N ASN A 66 -9.19 -5.38 12.56
CA ASN A 66 -8.04 -4.67 13.14
C ASN A 66 -7.33 -3.78 12.11
N THR A 67 -7.34 -4.17 10.82
CA THR A 67 -6.71 -3.44 9.72
C THR A 67 -7.52 -3.59 8.44
N LEU A 68 -7.56 -2.54 7.63
CA LEU A 68 -8.12 -2.60 6.28
C LEU A 68 -7.15 -3.30 5.32
N PRO A 69 -7.64 -4.00 4.28
CA PRO A 69 -6.81 -4.52 3.20
C PRO A 69 -6.06 -3.41 2.45
N ASN A 70 -6.71 -2.28 2.20
CA ASN A 70 -6.11 -1.08 1.64
C ASN A 70 -6.39 0.15 2.53
N PRO A 71 -5.54 0.41 3.54
CA PRO A 71 -5.75 1.54 4.45
C PRO A 71 -5.37 2.90 3.83
N GLU A 72 -4.54 2.92 2.78
CA GLU A 72 -4.04 4.18 2.17
C GLU A 72 -5.14 4.98 1.46
N VAL A 73 -6.21 4.29 1.05
CA VAL A 73 -7.35 4.87 0.33
C VAL A 73 -8.58 5.09 1.22
N ALA A 74 -8.42 4.92 2.54
CA ALA A 74 -9.49 4.98 3.52
C ALA A 74 -9.80 6.40 4.02
N ASP A 75 -8.79 7.25 4.09
CA ASP A 75 -8.91 8.68 4.42
C ASP A 75 -9.36 9.45 3.17
N VAL A 76 -10.68 9.53 2.98
CA VAL A 76 -11.28 10.03 1.73
C VAL A 76 -11.53 11.54 1.76
N ASN A 77 -11.30 12.20 2.89
CA ASN A 77 -11.24 13.67 3.02
C ASN A 77 -9.82 14.19 3.30
N GLN A 78 -8.82 13.31 3.33
CA GLN A 78 -7.40 13.65 3.53
C GLN A 78 -7.14 14.47 4.81
N ASP A 79 -7.90 14.21 5.88
CA ASP A 79 -7.74 14.92 7.15
C ASP A 79 -6.70 14.27 8.08
N GLY A 80 -6.10 13.17 7.63
CA GLY A 80 -5.12 12.37 8.36
C GLY A 80 -5.74 11.38 9.34
N LYS A 81 -7.07 11.23 9.38
CA LYS A 81 -7.77 10.38 10.34
C LYS A 81 -8.86 9.53 9.66
N ILE A 82 -8.66 8.22 9.66
CA ILE A 82 -9.71 7.27 9.25
C ILE A 82 -10.80 7.20 10.34
N ASN A 83 -11.96 7.82 10.10
CA ASN A 83 -13.03 7.94 11.09
C ASN A 83 -14.46 7.88 10.47
N SER A 84 -15.48 8.20 11.26
CA SER A 84 -16.88 8.16 10.80
C SER A 84 -17.22 9.19 9.72
N THR A 85 -16.39 10.21 9.56
CA THR A 85 -16.49 11.23 8.50
C THR A 85 -16.25 10.58 7.14
N ASP A 86 -15.18 9.79 7.01
CA ASP A 86 -14.86 9.00 5.81
C ASP A 86 -16.00 8.05 5.43
N LEU A 87 -16.53 7.34 6.41
CA LEU A 87 -17.68 6.45 6.21
C LEU A 87 -18.90 7.20 5.64
N THR A 88 -19.12 8.44 6.08
CA THR A 88 -20.23 9.26 5.61
C THR A 88 -19.99 9.76 4.19
N ILE A 89 -18.76 10.16 3.87
CA ILE A 89 -18.35 10.63 2.55
C ILE A 89 -18.41 9.48 1.54
N LEU A 90 -17.87 8.31 1.88
CA LEU A 90 -17.93 7.11 1.05
C LEU A 90 -19.37 6.71 0.69
N ARG A 91 -20.30 6.78 1.66
CA ARG A 91 -21.74 6.57 1.40
C ARG A 91 -22.31 7.63 0.46
N ARG A 92 -21.97 8.90 0.63
CA ARG A 92 -22.42 9.98 -0.25
C ARG A 92 -21.93 9.76 -1.68
N TYR A 93 -20.69 9.30 -1.85
CA TYR A 93 -20.11 8.97 -3.15
C TYR A 93 -20.87 7.83 -3.84
N ILE A 94 -21.11 6.71 -3.15
CA ILE A 94 -21.86 5.57 -3.68
C ILE A 94 -23.31 5.96 -4.05
N LEU A 95 -23.92 6.86 -3.26
CA LEU A 95 -25.24 7.42 -3.53
C LEU A 95 -25.23 8.55 -4.58
N ARG A 96 -24.09 8.81 -5.23
CA ARG A 96 -23.90 9.86 -6.25
C ARG A 96 -24.26 11.27 -5.77
N ARG A 97 -24.20 11.52 -4.46
CA ARG A 97 -24.38 12.86 -3.87
C ARG A 97 -23.14 13.73 -4.01
N ILE A 98 -21.98 13.10 -4.19
CA ILE A 98 -20.71 13.70 -4.56
C ILE A 98 -20.13 12.88 -5.72
N SER A 99 -19.35 13.50 -6.59
CA SER A 99 -18.91 12.92 -7.87
C SER A 99 -17.51 12.32 -7.86
N SER A 100 -16.70 12.61 -6.85
CA SER A 100 -15.30 12.18 -6.80
C SER A 100 -14.82 12.01 -5.36
N LEU A 101 -13.80 11.16 -5.21
CA LEU A 101 -12.95 11.07 -4.03
C LEU A 101 -11.49 11.28 -4.48
N PRO A 102 -10.62 11.81 -3.61
CA PRO A 102 -10.93 12.38 -2.31
C PRO A 102 -11.73 13.71 -2.44
N ILE A 103 -12.27 14.22 -1.33
CA ILE A 103 -12.91 15.54 -1.27
C ILE A 103 -12.02 16.61 -0.66
#